data_AF-A0A521E395-F1
#
_entry.id   AF-A0A521E395-F1
#
_cell.length_a   1.000
_cell.length_b   1.000
_cell.length_c   1.000
_cell.angle_alpha   90.00
_cell.angle_beta   90.00
_cell.angle_gamma   90.00
#
_symmetry.space_group_name_H-M   'P 1'
#
loop_
_entity.id
_entity.type
_entity.pdbx_description
1 polymer ?
#
loop_
_entity_poly.entity_id
_entity_poly.type
_entity_poly.pdbx_seq_one_letter_code
_entity_poly.pdbx_strand_id
1 'polypeptide(L)'
;MRFTGLADLKRLSDAAFQKEQQTLRPYIEAEAEILQKLSRLDAQLQQTRQNSGQADGYQVTGTDVLWRGWEEATRRKLNTDLARVRAQKLTKMQALRKAFGRKQALGQLLEEQQKARRDMLMKKRSRQ
;
A
#
# COMPACT_ATOMS: atom_id res chain seq x y z
N MET A 1 29.68 2.23 17.46
CA MET A 1 29.60 2.93 16.17
C MET A 1 29.10 4.35 16.41
N ARG A 2 29.94 5.38 16.20
CA ARG A 2 29.52 6.79 16.27
C ARG A 2 29.06 7.21 14.87
N PHE A 3 27.75 7.38 14.68
CA PHE A 3 27.19 7.95 13.45
C PHE A 3 27.36 9.47 13.53
N THR A 4 28.47 10.01 13.01
CA THR A 4 28.84 11.44 13.20
C THR A 4 28.76 12.29 11.94
N GLY A 5 28.13 11.81 10.86
CA GLY A 5 27.99 12.54 9.60
C GLY A 5 26.58 12.52 8.99
N LEU A 6 26.22 13.57 8.23
CA LEU A 6 24.96 13.65 7.46
C LEU A 6 24.78 12.46 6.51
N ALA A 7 25.87 11.91 5.95
CA ALA A 7 25.83 10.73 5.09
C ALA A 7 25.38 9.47 5.82
N ASP A 8 25.79 9.31 7.08
CA ASP A 8 25.40 8.19 7.94
C ASP A 8 23.92 8.29 8.34
N LEU A 9 23.45 9.49 8.67
CA LEU A 9 22.04 9.77 8.91
C LEU A 9 21.19 9.49 7.67
N LYS A 10 21.69 9.84 6.48
CA LYS A 10 21.01 9.51 5.22
C LYS A 10 20.87 8.00 5.05
N ARG A 11 21.94 7.23 5.24
CA ARG A 11 21.92 5.76 5.16
C ARG A 11 20.92 5.15 6.15
N LEU A 12 20.90 5.65 7.39
CA LEU A 12 19.95 5.20 8.41
C LEU A 12 18.51 5.52 7.99
N SER A 13 18.26 6.71 7.43
CA SER A 13 16.93 7.10 6.95
C SER A 13 16.47 6.28 5.74
N ASP A 14 17.39 5.90 4.85
CA ASP A 14 17.13 5.02 3.72
C ASP A 14 16.73 3.61 4.20
N ALA A 15 17.48 3.06 5.17
CA ALA A 15 17.16 1.76 5.77
C ALA A 15 15.83 1.79 6.53
N ALA A 16 15.55 2.87 7.27
CA ALA A 16 14.27 3.05 7.94
C ALA A 16 13.10 3.10 6.94
N PHE A 17 13.25 3.84 5.84
CA PHE A 17 12.24 3.89 4.77
C PHE A 17 12.00 2.50 4.14
N GLN A 18 13.07 1.75 3.84
CA GLN A 18 12.95 0.40 3.30
C GLN A 18 12.21 -0.54 4.25
N LYS A 19 12.49 -0.47 5.55
CA LYS A 19 11.78 -1.25 6.58
C LYS A 19 10.28 -0.92 6.62
N GLU A 20 9.93 0.36 6.60
CA GLU A 20 8.52 0.79 6.58
C GLU A 20 7.82 0.34 5.29
N GLN A 21 8.52 0.36 4.14
CA GLN A 21 7.99 -0.13 2.88
C GLN A 21 7.73 -1.64 2.90
N GLN A 22 8.65 -2.43 3.46
CA GLN A 22 8.47 -3.87 3.66
C GLN A 22 7.29 -4.17 4.58
N THR A 23 7.11 -3.37 5.62
CA THR A 23 5.98 -3.49 6.55
C THR A 23 4.62 -3.24 5.85
N LEU A 24 4.59 -2.44 4.79
CA LEU A 24 3.37 -2.13 4.04
C LEU A 24 2.94 -3.24 3.07
N ARG A 25 3.88 -4.03 2.55
CA ARG A 25 3.63 -5.12 1.57
C ARG A 25 2.49 -6.06 1.97
N PRO A 26 2.46 -6.66 3.17
CA PRO A 26 1.39 -7.60 3.53
C PRO A 26 0.00 -6.94 3.52
N TYR A 27 -0.12 -5.64 3.79
CA TYR A 27 -1.41 -4.94 3.73
C TYR A 27 -1.88 -4.70 2.29
N ILE A 28 -0.94 -4.47 1.37
CA ILE A 28 -1.24 -4.31 -0.06
C ILE A 28 -1.66 -5.67 -0.65
N GLU A 29 -0.94 -6.73 -0.29
CA GLU A 29 -1.26 -8.11 -0.69
C GLU A 29 -2.62 -8.52 -0.14
N ALA A 30 -2.89 -8.31 1.15
CA ALA A 30 -4.19 -8.61 1.76
C ALA A 30 -5.34 -7.81 1.11
N GLU A 31 -5.13 -6.54 0.77
CA GLU A 31 -6.13 -5.75 0.04
C GLU A 31 -6.41 -6.35 -1.35
N ALA A 32 -5.35 -6.72 -2.08
CA ALA A 32 -5.48 -7.33 -3.40
C ALA A 32 -6.22 -8.68 -3.34
N GLU A 33 -5.92 -9.52 -2.35
CA GLU A 33 -6.60 -10.79 -2.14
C GLU A 33 -8.10 -10.60 -1.87
N ILE A 34 -8.48 -9.62 -1.05
CA ILE A 34 -9.91 -9.36 -0.76
C ILE A 34 -10.63 -8.85 -2.01
N LEU A 35 -9.99 -8.00 -2.80
CA LEU A 35 -10.54 -7.53 -4.07
C LEU A 35 -10.70 -8.68 -5.08
N GLN A 36 -9.75 -9.62 -5.15
CA GLN A 36 -9.87 -10.83 -5.97
C GLN A 36 -11.02 -11.74 -5.50
N LYS A 37 -11.22 -11.87 -4.18
CA LYS A 37 -12.35 -12.64 -3.63
C LYS A 37 -13.70 -11.99 -3.99
N LEU A 38 -13.78 -10.66 -3.92
CA LEU A 38 -14.98 -9.91 -4.34
C LEU A 38 -15.24 -10.07 -5.84
N SER A 39 -14.23 -9.92 -6.70
CA SER A 39 -14.41 -10.07 -8.15
C SER A 39 -14.82 -11.49 -8.54
N ARG A 40 -14.28 -12.51 -7.85
CA ARG A 40 -14.69 -13.90 -8.04
C ARG A 40 -16.14 -14.14 -7.64
N LEU A 41 -16.57 -13.57 -6.50
CA LEU A 41 -17.96 -13.65 -6.06
C LEU A 41 -18.89 -13.00 -7.10
N ASP A 42 -18.55 -11.82 -7.60
CA ASP A 42 -19.32 -11.11 -8.63
C ASP A 42 -19.39 -11.91 -9.95
N ALA A 43 -18.28 -12.51 -10.38
CA ALA A 43 -18.24 -13.34 -11.59
C ALA A 43 -19.12 -14.59 -11.47
N GLN A 44 -19.09 -15.27 -10.31
CA GLN A 44 -19.94 -16.42 -10.05
C GLN A 44 -21.42 -16.06 -10.10
N LEU A 45 -21.80 -14.91 -9.53
CA LEU A 45 -23.19 -14.44 -9.55
C LEU A 45 -23.66 -14.10 -10.97
N GLN A 46 -22.81 -13.47 -11.78
CA GLN A 46 -23.16 -13.18 -13.17
C GLN A 46 -23.37 -14.47 -13.98
N GLN A 47 -22.49 -15.47 -13.80
CA GLN A 47 -22.63 -16.78 -14.46
C GLN A 47 -23.92 -17.50 -14.05
N THR A 48 -24.24 -17.52 -12.75
CA THR A 48 -25.48 -18.16 -12.27
C THR A 48 -26.72 -17.47 -12.86
N ARG A 49 -26.75 -16.13 -12.91
CA ARG A 49 -27.87 -15.37 -13.49
C ARG A 49 -28.03 -15.61 -15.00
N GLN A 50 -26.93 -15.68 -15.74
CA GLN A 50 -26.95 -15.95 -17.18
C GLN A 50 -27.47 -17.36 -17.49
N ASN A 51 -27.04 -18.36 -16.72
CA ASN A 51 -27.47 -19.75 -16.90
C ASN A 51 -28.95 -19.96 -16.49
N SER A 52 -29.44 -19.24 -15.47
CA SER A 52 -30.85 -19.33 -15.06
C SER A 52 -31.82 -18.70 -16.05
N GLY A 53 -31.38 -17.72 -16.85
CA GLY A 53 -32.23 -17.08 -17.87
C GLY A 53 -32.51 -17.94 -19.11
N GLN A 54 -31.81 -19.07 -19.26
CA GLN A 54 -31.99 -20.02 -20.37
C GLN A 54 -32.84 -21.24 -20.00
N ALA A 55 -33.07 -21.46 -18.70
CA ALA A 55 -33.93 -22.53 -18.21
C ALA A 55 -35.35 -21.98 -17.98
N ASP A 56 -36.14 -22.04 -19.04
CA ASP A 56 -37.57 -21.74 -19.04
C ASP A 56 -38.27 -22.57 -17.92
N GLY A 57 -38.83 -21.88 -16.91
CA GLY A 57 -39.65 -22.53 -15.86
C GLY A 57 -39.00 -22.76 -14.49
N TYR A 58 -38.10 -21.91 -14.00
CA TYR A 58 -37.53 -22.09 -12.65
C TYR A 58 -38.57 -21.74 -11.55
N GLN A 59 -39.18 -22.78 -10.98
CA GLN A 59 -39.93 -22.70 -9.73
C GLN A 59 -39.06 -22.08 -8.64
N VAL A 60 -39.51 -20.94 -8.11
CA VAL A 60 -38.93 -20.22 -6.98
C VAL A 60 -38.98 -21.13 -5.75
N THR A 61 -37.90 -21.88 -5.53
CA THR A 61 -37.76 -22.81 -4.41
C THR A 61 -36.79 -22.17 -3.41
N GLY A 62 -37.07 -22.26 -2.11
CA GLY A 62 -36.41 -21.52 -1.01
C GLY A 62 -34.86 -21.58 -0.93
N THR A 63 -34.22 -22.36 -1.79
CA THR A 63 -32.78 -22.38 -2.06
C THR A 63 -32.23 -21.01 -2.51
N ASP A 64 -32.98 -20.22 -3.30
CA ASP A 64 -32.51 -18.88 -3.75
C ASP A 64 -32.45 -17.86 -2.61
N VAL A 65 -33.31 -18.00 -1.59
CA VAL A 65 -33.31 -17.12 -0.40
C VAL A 65 -32.09 -17.41 0.48
N LEU A 66 -31.76 -18.68 0.69
CA LEU A 66 -30.56 -19.08 1.44
C LEU A 66 -29.27 -18.66 0.71
N TRP A 67 -29.25 -18.79 -0.62
CA TRP A 67 -28.11 -18.37 -1.45
C TRP A 67 -27.90 -16.85 -1.40
N ARG A 68 -28.96 -16.05 -1.54
CA ARG A 68 -28.89 -14.58 -1.40
C ARG A 68 -28.46 -14.15 0.00
N GLY A 69 -28.96 -14.81 1.05
CA GLY A 69 -28.55 -14.53 2.43
C GLY A 69 -27.05 -14.80 2.65
N TRP A 70 -26.55 -15.92 2.10
CA TRP A 70 -25.12 -16.22 2.12
C TRP A 70 -24.29 -15.23 1.30
N GLU A 71 -24.77 -14.81 0.12
CA GLU A 71 -24.12 -13.81 -0.73
C GLU A 71 -23.95 -12.48 0.02
N GLU A 72 -25.04 -11.96 0.58
CA GLU A 72 -25.02 -10.69 1.30
C GLU A 72 -24.12 -10.77 2.52
N ALA A 73 -24.20 -11.85 3.31
CA ALA A 73 -23.34 -12.04 4.46
C ALA A 73 -21.85 -12.10 4.07
N THR A 74 -21.53 -12.83 2.99
CA THR A 74 -20.17 -12.97 2.49
C THR A 74 -19.62 -11.65 1.95
N ARG A 75 -20.42 -10.91 1.15
CA ARG A 75 -20.05 -9.59 0.63
C ARG A 75 -19.85 -8.57 1.76
N ARG A 76 -20.75 -8.54 2.75
CA ARG A 76 -20.62 -7.67 3.94
C ARG A 76 -19.34 -7.99 4.73
N LYS A 77 -19.01 -9.28 4.91
CA LYS A 77 -17.78 -9.71 5.57
C LYS A 77 -16.54 -9.23 4.81
N LEU A 78 -16.46 -9.50 3.50
CA LEU A 78 -15.35 -9.07 2.65
C LEU A 78 -15.18 -7.54 2.63
N ASN A 79 -16.28 -6.79 2.57
CA ASN A 79 -16.22 -5.32 2.63
C ASN A 79 -15.74 -4.79 3.99
N THR A 80 -16.15 -5.44 5.08
CA THR A 80 -15.68 -5.10 6.43
C THR A 80 -14.18 -5.37 6.57
N ASP A 81 -13.74 -6.53 6.09
CA ASP A 81 -12.32 -6.89 6.08
C ASP A 81 -11.50 -5.93 5.19
N LEU A 82 -12.02 -5.56 4.03
CA LEU A 82 -11.41 -4.56 3.15
C LEU A 82 -11.27 -3.20 3.85
N ALA A 83 -12.33 -2.73 4.52
CA ALA A 83 -12.31 -1.48 5.26
C ALA A 83 -11.26 -1.51 6.39
N ARG A 84 -11.17 -2.64 7.12
CA ARG A 84 -10.16 -2.84 8.17
C ARG A 84 -8.75 -2.80 7.62
N VAL A 85 -8.46 -3.55 6.55
CA VAL A 85 -7.13 -3.57 5.91
C VAL A 85 -6.76 -2.20 5.38
N ARG A 86 -7.70 -1.47 4.75
CA ARG A 86 -7.47 -0.09 4.29
C ARG A 86 -7.18 0.87 5.42
N ALA A 87 -7.91 0.79 6.53
CA ALA A 87 -7.64 1.62 7.71
C ALA A 87 -6.23 1.36 8.26
N GLN A 88 -5.84 0.09 8.41
CA GLN A 88 -4.50 -0.28 8.84
C GLN A 88 -3.42 0.20 7.86
N LYS A 89 -3.65 0.03 6.55
CA LYS A 89 -2.76 0.53 5.50
C LYS A 89 -2.55 2.04 5.61
N LEU A 90 -3.63 2.81 5.81
CA LEU A 90 -3.55 4.27 5.97
C LEU A 90 -2.71 4.67 7.19
N THR A 91 -2.87 4.00 8.33
CA THR A 91 -2.05 4.25 9.52
C THR A 91 -0.57 3.98 9.25
N LYS A 92 -0.23 2.88 8.56
CA LYS A 92 1.16 2.55 8.21
C LYS A 92 1.75 3.50 7.15
N MET A 93 0.93 3.96 6.20
CA MET A 93 1.33 4.96 5.21
C MET A 93 1.77 6.28 5.84
N GLN A 94 1.22 6.68 6.98
CA GLN A 94 1.67 7.90 7.67
C GLN A 94 3.11 7.77 8.18
N ALA A 95 3.49 6.59 8.71
CA ALA A 95 4.87 6.32 9.13
C ALA A 95 5.83 6.32 7.94
N LEU A 96 5.44 5.68 6.83
CA LEU A 96 6.19 5.68 5.58
C LEU A 96 6.40 7.10 5.03
N ARG A 97 5.36 7.94 5.05
CA ARG A 97 5.45 9.36 4.63
C ARG A 97 6.45 10.14 5.47
N LYS A 98 6.45 9.96 6.80
CA LYS A 98 7.42 10.60 7.68
C LYS A 98 8.85 10.13 7.41
N ALA A 99 9.05 8.82 7.22
CA ALA A 99 10.35 8.26 6.87
C ALA A 99 10.87 8.79 5.53
N PHE A 100 9.99 8.88 4.52
CA PHE A 100 10.30 9.45 3.22
C PHE A 100 10.68 10.92 3.31
N GLY A 101 9.90 11.74 4.03
CA GLY A 101 10.21 13.16 4.23
C GLY A 101 11.58 13.37 4.88
N ARG A 102 11.92 12.57 5.90
CA ARG A 102 13.25 12.61 6.54
C ARG A 102 14.37 12.24 5.56
N LYS A 103 14.18 11.17 4.77
CA LYS A 103 15.11 10.75 3.72
C LYS A 103 15.33 11.86 2.68
N GLN A 104 14.26 12.51 2.24
CA GLN A 104 14.33 13.60 1.25
C GLN A 104 15.07 14.82 1.81
N ALA A 105 14.72 15.26 3.03
CA ALA A 105 15.39 16.39 3.68
C ALA A 105 16.89 16.14 3.88
N LEU A 106 17.26 14.94 4.33
CA LEU A 106 18.68 14.57 4.48
C LEU A 106 19.41 14.47 3.14
N GLY A 107 18.72 14.06 2.07
CA GLY A 107 19.26 14.09 0.71
C GLY A 107 19.58 15.52 0.26
N GLN A 108 18.63 16.43 0.42
CA GLN A 108 18.79 17.85 0.07
C GLN A 108 19.92 18.51 0.87
N LEU A 109 19.96 18.31 2.19
CA LEU A 109 21.01 18.86 3.04
C LEU A 109 22.41 18.34 2.66
N LEU A 110 22.51 17.07 2.24
CA LEU A 110 23.77 16.49 1.80
C LEU A 110 24.22 17.09 0.47
N GLU A 111 23.31 17.29 -0.47
CA GLU A 111 23.59 17.96 -1.76
C GLU A 111 24.05 19.41 -1.56
N GLU A 112 23.37 20.16 -0.70
CA GLU A 112 23.75 21.53 -0.34
C GLU A 112 25.15 21.58 0.30
N GLN A 113 25.44 20.68 1.23
CA GLN A 113 26.76 20.60 1.86
C GLN A 113 27.85 20.29 0.82
N GLN A 114 27.60 19.35 -0.10
CA GLN A 114 28.55 19.00 -1.16
C GLN A 114 28.78 20.16 -2.11
N LYS A 115 27.72 20.88 -2.50
CA LYS A 115 27.82 22.08 -3.34
C LYS A 115 28.64 23.18 -2.67
N ALA A 116 28.35 23.50 -1.41
CA ALA A 116 29.09 24.49 -0.63
C ALA A 116 30.58 24.13 -0.51
N ARG A 117 30.90 22.84 -0.29
CA ARG A 117 32.30 22.36 -0.29
C ARG A 117 32.98 22.54 -1.64
N ARG A 118 32.30 22.19 -2.75
CA ARG A 118 32.83 22.38 -4.11
C ARG A 118 33.11 23.84 -4.40
N ASP A 119 32.18 24.73 -4.05
CA ASP A 119 32.32 26.16 -4.28
C ASP A 119 33.49 26.75 -3.48
N MET A 120 33.66 26.34 -2.22
CA MET A 120 34.83 26.74 -1.41
C MET A 120 36.16 26.27 -2.01
N LEU A 121 36.22 25.04 -2.51
CA LEU A 121 37.42 24.49 -3.15
C LEU A 121 37.77 25.25 -4.44
N MET A 122 36.77 25.57 -5.26
CA MET A 122 36.96 26.38 -6.48
C MET A 122 37.45 27.79 -6.14
N LYS A 123 36.89 28.44 -5.11
CA LYS A 123 37.29 29.78 -4.65
C LYS A 123 38.72 29.83 -4.09
N LYS A 124 39.19 28.74 -3.47
CA LYS A 124 40.59 28.62 -3.02
C LYS A 124 41.55 28.48 -4.20
N ARG A 125 41.16 27.70 -5.21
CA ARG A 125 41.95 27.47 -6.43
C ARG A 125 42.08 28.70 -7.32
N SER A 126 41.10 29.60 -7.33
CA SER A 126 41.13 30.83 -8.13
C SER A 126 41.88 31.99 -7.45
N ARG A 127 42.43 31.79 -6.25
CA ARG A 127 43.17 32.81 -5.47
C ARG A 127 44.68 32.51 -5.37
N GLN A 128 45.12 31.35 -5.85
CA GLN A 128 46.53 31.00 -6.05
C GLN A 128 46.88 31.23 -7.53
#